data_AF-A0A1F8EGM0-F1
#
_entry.id   AF-A0A1F8EGM0-F1
#
_cell.length_a   1.000
_cell.length_b   1.000
_cell.length_c   1.000
_cell.angle_alpha   90.00
_cell.angle_beta   90.00
_cell.angle_gamma   90.00
#
_symmetry.space_group_name_H-M   'P 1'
#
loop_
_entity.id
_entity.type
_entity.pdbx_description
1 polymer ?
#
loop_
_entity_poly.entity_id
_entity_poly.type
_entity_poly.pdbx_seq_one_letter_code
_entity_poly.pdbx_strand_id
1 'polypeptide(L)'
;MKYSIKIINYKFKIQRNKSEDGFIALMSAIIIAAVLMVVVFSVSFSGFMTRFNILDDEYKTRSFSLAEAYADEAILELAKLWVVDPAFSGTSTITVSATDYYSYETVGTEYVIKAHSVVQKATTNIRVTIDKTTFTTTDREEVPSL
;
A
#
# COMPACT_ATOMS: atom_id res chain seq x y z
N MET A 1 104.75 -4.54 -6.98
CA MET A 1 103.67 -3.95 -6.14
C MET A 1 102.36 -4.65 -6.48
N LYS A 2 101.80 -5.39 -5.52
CA LYS A 2 100.61 -6.25 -5.70
C LYS A 2 99.40 -5.47 -5.16
N TYR A 3 98.50 -5.02 -6.04
CA TYR A 3 97.25 -4.38 -5.60
C TYR A 3 96.21 -5.46 -5.30
N SER A 4 95.75 -5.52 -4.04
CA SER A 4 94.74 -6.47 -3.59
C SER A 4 93.36 -5.79 -3.62
N ILE A 5 92.49 -6.25 -4.52
CA ILE A 5 91.10 -5.79 -4.64
C ILE A 5 90.27 -6.55 -3.59
N LYS A 6 89.75 -5.84 -2.59
CA LYS A 6 88.75 -6.38 -1.64
C LYS A 6 87.35 -6.18 -2.21
N ILE A 7 86.69 -7.28 -2.56
CA ILE A 7 85.27 -7.28 -2.97
C ILE A 7 84.42 -7.27 -1.68
N ILE A 8 83.69 -6.18 -1.44
CA ILE A 8 82.75 -6.06 -0.31
C ILE A 8 81.43 -6.69 -0.74
N ASN A 9 81.08 -7.79 -0.09
CA ASN A 9 79.87 -8.56 -0.37
C ASN A 9 78.70 -7.97 0.47
N TYR A 10 77.88 -7.10 -0.13
CA TYR A 10 76.67 -6.60 0.53
C TYR A 10 75.59 -7.71 0.52
N LYS A 11 75.43 -8.39 1.66
CA LYS A 11 74.26 -9.26 1.89
C LYS A 11 73.00 -8.39 2.04
N PHE A 12 72.20 -8.30 0.99
CA PHE A 12 70.85 -7.72 1.06
C PHE A 12 69.95 -8.66 1.89
N LYS A 13 69.61 -8.28 3.12
CA LYS A 13 68.63 -8.99 3.94
C LYS A 13 67.23 -8.59 3.48
N ILE A 14 66.57 -9.47 2.71
CA ILE A 14 65.13 -9.39 2.48
C ILE A 14 64.46 -9.66 3.83
N GLN A 15 63.90 -8.61 4.45
CA GLN A 15 63.04 -8.77 5.61
C GLN A 15 61.72 -9.35 5.13
N ARG A 16 61.53 -10.67 5.27
CA ARG A 16 60.20 -11.28 5.15
C ARG A 16 59.37 -10.77 6.32
N ASN A 17 58.41 -9.90 6.02
CA ASN A 17 57.46 -9.39 7.00
C ASN A 17 56.72 -10.58 7.65
N LYS A 18 56.50 -10.51 8.95
CA LYS A 18 55.83 -11.57 9.72
C LYS A 18 54.43 -11.81 9.16
N SER A 19 54.00 -13.07 9.18
CA SER A 19 52.79 -13.63 8.56
C SER A 19 51.46 -13.19 9.20
N GLU A 20 51.29 -11.90 9.51
CA GLU A 20 50.09 -11.33 10.14
C GLU A 20 49.13 -10.68 9.13
N ASP A 21 49.60 -10.39 7.90
CA ASP A 21 48.80 -9.75 6.84
C ASP A 21 47.53 -10.54 6.46
N GLY A 22 47.60 -11.88 6.48
CA GLY A 22 46.44 -12.73 6.17
C GLY A 22 45.33 -12.67 7.22
N PHE A 23 45.70 -12.50 8.49
CA PHE A 23 44.73 -12.37 9.58
C PHE A 23 44.03 -11.01 9.54
N ILE A 24 44.78 -9.94 9.25
CA ILE A 24 44.25 -8.58 9.09
C ILE A 24 43.30 -8.52 7.89
N ALA A 25 43.67 -9.15 6.76
CA ALA A 25 42.81 -9.24 5.58
C ALA A 25 41.48 -9.95 5.92
N LEU A 26 41.53 -11.08 6.61
CA LEU A 26 40.33 -11.82 7.01
C LEU A 26 39.44 -11.03 7.98
N MET A 27 40.03 -10.39 8.99
CA MET A 27 39.27 -9.57 9.94
C MET A 27 38.64 -8.35 9.27
N SER A 28 39.35 -7.70 8.34
CA SER A 28 38.78 -6.60 7.56
C SER A 28 37.62 -7.06 6.68
N ALA A 29 37.73 -8.22 6.03
CA ALA A 29 36.66 -8.79 5.23
C ALA A 29 35.42 -9.11 6.08
N ILE A 30 35.60 -9.66 7.28
CA ILE A 30 34.49 -9.94 8.22
C ILE A 30 33.82 -8.64 8.65
N ILE A 31 34.61 -7.62 9.02
CA ILE A 31 34.08 -6.33 9.47
C ILE A 31 33.31 -5.65 8.32
N ILE A 32 33.88 -5.62 7.12
CA ILE A 32 33.23 -5.03 5.94
C ILE A 32 31.94 -5.79 5.61
N ALA A 33 31.96 -7.12 5.61
CA ALA A 33 30.77 -7.94 5.38
C ALA A 33 29.68 -7.68 6.43
N ALA A 34 30.06 -7.56 7.71
CA ALA A 34 29.13 -7.26 8.79
C ALA A 34 28.48 -5.88 8.61
N VAL A 35 29.27 -4.86 8.26
CA VAL A 35 28.76 -3.51 7.99
C VAL A 35 27.81 -3.52 6.79
N LEU A 36 28.18 -4.19 5.69
CA LEU A 36 27.33 -4.31 4.51
C LEU A 36 26.02 -5.04 4.81
N MET A 37 26.07 -6.10 5.62
CA MET A 37 24.88 -6.85 6.01
C MET A 37 23.88 -5.97 6.77
N VAL A 38 24.35 -5.13 7.70
CA VAL A 38 23.48 -4.19 8.43
C VAL A 38 22.79 -3.20 7.48
N VAL A 39 23.53 -2.66 6.51
CA VAL A 39 22.97 -1.72 5.53
C VAL A 39 21.92 -2.40 4.65
N VAL A 40 22.25 -3.58 4.09
CA VAL A 40 21.33 -4.33 3.24
C VAL A 40 20.07 -4.71 4.00
N PHE A 41 20.19 -5.18 5.24
CA PHE A 41 19.05 -5.54 6.07
C PHE A 41 18.14 -4.34 6.32
N SER A 42 18.71 -3.19 6.70
CA SER A 42 17.95 -1.96 6.99
C SER A 42 17.15 -1.49 5.77
N VAL A 43 17.78 -1.46 4.59
CA VAL A 43 17.13 -1.05 3.34
C VAL A 43 16.06 -2.07 2.91
N SER A 44 16.36 -3.37 3.02
CA SER A 44 15.43 -4.44 2.63
C SER A 44 14.17 -4.42 3.50
N PHE A 45 14.32 -4.24 4.81
CA PHE A 45 13.21 -4.17 5.75
C PHE A 45 12.34 -2.92 5.50
N SER A 46 12.97 -1.76 5.26
CA SER A 46 12.24 -0.54 4.89
C SER A 46 11.45 -0.74 3.59
N GLY A 47 12.07 -1.31 2.55
CA GLY A 47 11.41 -1.56 1.27
C GLY A 47 10.25 -2.55 1.37
N PHE A 48 10.36 -3.54 2.24
CA PHE A 48 9.28 -4.48 2.52
C PHE A 48 8.07 -3.78 3.15
N MET A 49 8.27 -2.94 4.18
CA MET A 49 7.18 -2.22 4.85
C MET A 49 6.47 -1.22 3.95
N THR A 50 7.20 -0.47 3.12
CA THR A 50 6.60 0.47 2.16
C THR A 50 5.63 -0.24 1.21
N ARG A 51 5.92 -1.48 0.79
CA ARG A 51 5.03 -2.24 -0.09
C ARG A 51 3.70 -2.61 0.55
N PHE A 52 3.66 -2.86 1.87
CA PHE A 52 2.39 -3.12 2.55
C PHE A 52 1.53 -1.87 2.63
N ASN A 53 2.13 -0.72 2.95
CA ASN A 53 1.39 0.54 2.97
C ASN A 53 0.74 0.85 1.61
N ILE A 54 1.50 0.68 0.51
CA ILE A 54 0.97 0.87 -0.86
C ILE A 54 -0.18 -0.11 -1.15
N LEU A 55 -0.07 -1.36 -0.69
CA LEU A 55 -1.10 -2.36 -0.91
C LEU A 55 -2.39 -2.05 -0.14
N ASP A 56 -2.26 -1.58 1.10
CA ASP A 56 -3.40 -1.19 1.92
C ASP A 56 -4.10 0.06 1.35
N ASP A 57 -3.33 1.05 0.86
CA ASP A 57 -3.86 2.22 0.16
C ASP A 57 -4.58 1.83 -1.14
N GLU A 58 -4.05 0.87 -1.89
CA GLU A 58 -4.68 0.33 -3.10
C GLU A 58 -5.99 -0.39 -2.77
N TYR A 59 -6.02 -1.21 -1.72
CA TYR A 59 -7.25 -1.87 -1.27
C TYR A 59 -8.30 -0.86 -0.84
N LYS A 60 -7.90 0.19 -0.11
CA LYS A 60 -8.81 1.28 0.26
C LYS A 60 -9.37 1.99 -0.97
N THR A 61 -8.50 2.35 -1.91
CA THR A 61 -8.88 3.00 -3.17
C THR A 61 -9.84 2.14 -3.99
N ARG A 62 -9.59 0.83 -4.09
CA ARG A 62 -10.48 -0.11 -4.81
C ARG A 62 -11.84 -0.23 -4.13
N SER A 63 -11.87 -0.41 -2.82
CA SER A 63 -13.13 -0.50 -2.07
C SER A 63 -13.95 0.80 -2.19
N PHE A 64 -13.28 1.95 -2.20
CA PHE A 64 -13.92 3.24 -2.40
C PHE A 64 -14.51 3.37 -3.81
N SER A 65 -13.75 3.03 -4.85
CA SER A 65 -14.23 3.03 -6.23
C SER A 65 -15.44 2.11 -6.46
N LEU A 66 -15.44 0.93 -5.83
CA LEU A 66 -16.59 0.01 -5.90
C LEU A 66 -17.82 0.55 -5.14
N ALA A 67 -17.64 1.09 -3.93
CA ALA A 67 -18.74 1.68 -3.18
C ALA A 67 -19.36 2.88 -3.92
N GLU A 68 -18.53 3.70 -4.57
CA GLU A 68 -18.99 4.79 -5.44
C GLU A 68 -19.82 4.27 -6.62
N ALA A 69 -19.34 3.21 -7.29
CA ALA A 69 -20.08 2.59 -8.38
C ALA A 69 -21.44 2.04 -7.92
N TYR A 70 -21.50 1.40 -6.76
CA TYR A 70 -22.75 0.90 -6.19
C TYR A 70 -23.72 2.02 -5.78
N ALA A 71 -23.21 3.15 -5.28
CA ALA A 71 -24.04 4.32 -5.02
C ALA A 71 -24.66 4.87 -6.31
N ASP A 72 -23.86 4.96 -7.38
CA ASP A 72 -24.34 5.42 -8.69
C ASP A 72 -25.33 4.44 -9.34
N GLU A 73 -25.13 3.12 -9.17
CA GLU A 73 -26.11 2.10 -9.58
C GLU A 73 -27.45 2.25 -8.84
N ALA A 74 -27.40 2.51 -7.53
CA ALA A 74 -28.62 2.74 -6.74
C ALA A 74 -29.37 4.00 -7.18
N ILE A 75 -28.64 5.10 -7.47
CA ILE A 75 -29.24 6.33 -8.04
C ILE A 75 -29.90 6.01 -9.39
N LEU A 76 -29.24 5.23 -10.25
CA LEU A 76 -29.79 4.83 -11.55
C LEU A 76 -31.06 3.97 -11.40
N GLU A 77 -31.09 3.05 -10.44
CA GLU A 77 -32.28 2.24 -10.15
C GLU A 77 -33.45 3.11 -9.67
N LEU A 78 -33.19 4.03 -8.73
CA LEU A 78 -34.19 4.98 -8.26
C LEU A 78 -34.70 5.89 -9.39
N ALA A 79 -33.83 6.33 -10.29
CA ALA A 79 -34.22 7.13 -11.46
C ALA A 79 -35.13 6.34 -12.41
N LYS A 80 -34.86 5.05 -12.63
CA LYS A 80 -35.74 4.17 -13.42
C LYS A 80 -37.10 3.98 -12.75
N LEU A 81 -37.11 3.79 -11.43
CA LEU A 81 -38.34 3.64 -10.65
C LEU A 81 -39.18 4.91 -10.69
N TRP A 82 -38.56 6.09 -10.59
CA TRP A 82 -39.28 7.37 -10.63
C TRP A 82 -40.03 7.61 -11.94
N VAL A 83 -39.52 7.11 -13.07
CA VAL A 83 -40.22 7.19 -14.36
C VAL A 83 -41.52 6.36 -14.36
N VAL A 84 -41.55 5.25 -13.62
CA VAL A 84 -42.71 4.34 -13.53
C VAL A 84 -43.67 4.76 -12.40
N ASP A 85 -43.12 5.12 -11.24
CA ASP A 85 -43.84 5.57 -10.05
C ASP A 85 -43.11 6.76 -9.38
N PRO A 86 -43.48 8.00 -9.74
CA PRO A 86 -42.89 9.21 -9.14
C PRO A 86 -43.15 9.35 -7.63
N ALA A 87 -44.15 8.64 -7.10
CA ALA A 87 -44.50 8.67 -5.69
C ALA A 87 -43.82 7.56 -4.88
N PHE A 88 -42.98 6.72 -5.52
CA PHE A 88 -42.34 5.56 -4.89
C PHE A 88 -41.77 5.87 -3.51
N SER A 89 -42.15 5.08 -2.52
CA SER A 89 -41.61 5.15 -1.17
C SER A 89 -41.37 3.74 -0.68
N GLY A 90 -40.15 3.45 -0.26
CA GLY A 90 -39.82 2.12 0.22
C GLY A 90 -38.36 1.97 0.58
N THR A 91 -38.03 0.74 0.96
CA THR A 91 -36.67 0.32 1.24
C THR A 91 -36.37 -0.90 0.40
N SER A 92 -35.21 -0.91 -0.25
CA SER A 92 -34.70 -2.08 -0.98
C SER A 92 -33.24 -2.28 -0.65
N THR A 93 -32.80 -3.53 -0.66
CA THR A 93 -31.39 -3.90 -0.51
C THR A 93 -31.06 -4.88 -1.61
N ILE A 94 -30.02 -4.54 -2.37
CA ILE A 94 -29.53 -5.30 -3.50
C ILE A 94 -28.14 -5.82 -3.12
N THR A 95 -28.05 -7.13 -2.99
CA THR A 95 -26.79 -7.83 -2.74
C THR A 95 -26.09 -8.08 -4.08
N VAL A 96 -24.89 -7.51 -4.24
CA VAL A 96 -24.08 -7.68 -5.46
C VAL A 96 -23.16 -8.89 -5.31
N SER A 97 -22.60 -9.09 -4.12
CA SER A 97 -21.70 -10.19 -3.79
C SER A 97 -21.97 -10.69 -2.37
N ALA A 98 -21.20 -11.68 -1.88
CA ALA A 98 -21.36 -12.17 -0.51
C ALA A 98 -21.15 -11.09 0.57
N THR A 99 -20.38 -10.04 0.26
CA THR A 99 -20.03 -8.95 1.18
C THR A 99 -20.52 -7.60 0.73
N ASP A 100 -20.75 -7.41 -0.57
CA ASP A 100 -21.05 -6.11 -1.16
C ASP A 100 -22.55 -5.97 -1.41
N TYR A 101 -23.08 -4.81 -1.04
CA TYR A 101 -24.48 -4.50 -1.23
C TYR A 101 -24.68 -2.99 -1.37
N TYR A 102 -25.79 -2.62 -1.99
CA TYR A 102 -26.33 -1.29 -1.86
C TYR A 102 -27.78 -1.36 -1.45
N SER A 103 -28.25 -0.29 -0.81
CA SER A 103 -29.63 -0.15 -0.42
C SER A 103 -30.07 1.29 -0.55
N TYR A 104 -31.36 1.48 -0.65
CA TYR A 104 -31.98 2.79 -0.60
C TYR A 104 -33.19 2.73 0.32
N GLU A 105 -33.44 3.82 1.04
CA GLU A 105 -34.61 4.02 1.87
C GLU A 105 -35.18 5.42 1.66
N THR A 106 -36.51 5.55 1.71
CA THR A 106 -37.16 6.86 1.66
C THR A 106 -37.28 7.43 3.06
N VAL A 107 -36.70 8.62 3.28
CA VAL A 107 -36.77 9.36 4.55
C VAL A 107 -37.40 10.73 4.27
N GLY A 108 -38.70 10.86 4.54
CA GLY A 108 -39.43 12.09 4.27
C GLY A 108 -39.44 12.45 2.78
N THR A 109 -38.77 13.53 2.41
CA THR A 109 -38.63 14.02 1.02
C THR A 109 -37.32 13.59 0.36
N GLU A 110 -36.52 12.76 1.01
CA GLU A 110 -35.20 12.35 0.54
C GLU A 110 -35.14 10.84 0.33
N TYR A 111 -34.27 10.40 -0.59
CA TYR A 111 -33.77 9.04 -0.62
C TYR A 111 -32.40 9.00 0.02
N VAL A 112 -32.23 8.12 1.00
CA VAL A 112 -30.94 7.80 1.61
C VAL A 112 -30.44 6.51 0.99
N ILE A 113 -29.32 6.60 0.31
CA ILE A 113 -28.64 5.52 -0.38
C ILE A 113 -27.44 5.11 0.46
N LYS A 114 -27.25 3.81 0.61
CA LYS A 114 -26.17 3.20 1.40
C LYS A 114 -25.47 2.17 0.53
N ALA A 115 -24.20 2.41 0.24
CA ALA A 115 -23.36 1.50 -0.54
C ALA A 115 -22.24 0.94 0.34
N HIS A 116 -22.07 -0.37 0.31
CA HIS A 116 -21.09 -1.12 1.09
C HIS A 116 -20.20 -1.93 0.16
N SER A 117 -18.88 -1.75 0.27
CA SER A 117 -17.91 -2.57 -0.44
C SER A 117 -16.76 -3.04 0.45
N VAL A 118 -16.38 -4.29 0.29
CA VAL A 118 -15.25 -4.92 0.96
C VAL A 118 -14.25 -5.45 -0.06
N VAL A 119 -13.04 -4.92 -0.04
CA VAL A 119 -11.90 -5.44 -0.82
C VAL A 119 -10.82 -5.90 0.13
N GLN A 120 -10.68 -7.22 0.27
CA GLN A 120 -9.74 -7.87 1.20
C GLN A 120 -9.93 -7.41 2.64
N LYS A 121 -9.12 -6.47 3.11
CA LYS A 121 -9.17 -5.90 4.47
C LYS A 121 -9.72 -4.47 4.52
N ALA A 122 -9.96 -3.86 3.35
CA ALA A 122 -10.51 -2.52 3.27
C ALA A 122 -12.03 -2.58 3.14
N THR A 123 -12.73 -1.88 4.03
CA THR A 123 -14.18 -1.66 3.94
C THR A 123 -14.43 -0.19 3.67
N THR A 124 -15.35 0.08 2.75
CA THR A 124 -15.82 1.42 2.46
C THR A 124 -17.35 1.44 2.45
N ASN A 125 -17.88 2.44 3.14
CA ASN A 125 -19.29 2.65 3.35
C ASN A 125 -19.62 4.07 2.90
N ILE A 126 -20.46 4.21 1.89
CA ILE A 126 -20.84 5.51 1.35
C ILE A 126 -22.33 5.72 1.59
N ARG A 127 -22.65 6.89 2.14
CA ARG A 127 -24.02 7.37 2.28
C ARG A 127 -24.23 8.53 1.32
N VAL A 128 -25.27 8.43 0.50
CA VAL A 128 -25.67 9.48 -0.42
C VAL A 128 -27.12 9.85 -0.14
N THR A 129 -27.38 11.12 0.06
CA THR A 129 -28.74 11.64 0.24
C THR A 129 -29.12 12.44 -1.00
N ILE A 130 -30.23 12.06 -1.63
CA ILE A 130 -30.76 12.75 -2.80
C ILE A 130 -32.18 13.23 -2.54
N ASP A 131 -32.53 14.40 -3.06
CA ASP A 131 -33.90 14.91 -3.00
C ASP A 131 -34.82 14.11 -3.95
N LYS A 132 -35.97 13.67 -3.46
CA LYS A 132 -36.92 12.81 -4.22
C LYS A 132 -37.56 13.52 -5.40
N THR A 133 -37.70 14.84 -5.35
CA THR A 133 -38.39 15.62 -6.40
C THR A 133 -37.46 16.08 -7.50
N THR A 134 -36.21 16.39 -7.16
CA THR A 134 -35.24 16.99 -8.08
C THR A 134 -34.11 16.05 -8.47
N PHE A 135 -33.94 14.92 -7.78
CA PHE A 135 -32.80 13.99 -7.95
C PHE A 135 -31.44 14.68 -7.80
N THR A 136 -31.41 15.80 -7.08
CA THR A 136 -30.16 16.48 -6.76
C THR A 136 -29.52 15.83 -5.55
N THR A 137 -28.20 15.64 -5.59
CA THR A 137 -27.44 15.15 -4.44
C THR A 137 -27.30 16.26 -3.41
N THR A 138 -27.91 16.05 -2.25
CA THR A 138 -27.82 16.96 -1.10
C THR A 138 -26.55 16.69 -0.30
N ASP A 139 -26.22 15.41 -0.13
CA ASP A 139 -25.07 14.98 0.67
C ASP A 139 -24.45 13.68 0.12
N ARG A 140 -23.13 13.56 0.22
CA ARG A 140 -22.35 12.37 -0.19
C ARG A 140 -21.12 12.28 0.69
N GLU A 141 -21.11 11.30 1.59
CA GLU A 141 -20.02 11.12 2.55
C GLU A 141 -19.66 9.65 2.74
N GLU A 142 -18.37 9.41 3.00
CA GLU A 142 -17.92 8.13 3.53
C GLU A 142 -18.19 8.08 5.04
N VAL A 143 -18.94 7.08 5.49
CA VAL A 143 -19.32 6.91 6.90
C VAL A 143 -18.60 5.72 7.53
N PRO A 144 -18.35 5.70 8.85
CA PRO A 144 -17.76 4.53 9.49
C PRO A 144 -18.66 3.27 9.40
N SER A 145 -19.99 3.46 9.38
CA SER A 145 -21.00 2.40 9.35
C SER A 145 -22.31 2.90 8.74
N LEU A 146 -23.06 2.01 8.07
CA LEU A 146 -24.29 2.31 7.31
C LEU A 146 -25.58 2.22 8.14
#